data_AF-A0A015L343-F1
#
_entry.id   AF-A0A015L343-F1
#
_cell.length_a   1.000
_cell.length_b   1.000
_cell.length_c   1.000
_cell.angle_alpha   90.00
_cell.angle_beta   90.00
_cell.angle_gamma   90.00
#
_symmetry.space_group_name_H-M   'P 1'
#
loop_
_entity.id
_entity.type
_entity.pdbx_description
1 polymer ?
#
loop_
_entity_poly.entity_id
_entity_poly.type
_entity_poly.pdbx_seq_one_letter_code
_entity_poly.pdbx_strand_id
1 'polypeptide(L)'
;MYYDDFGTYRNVYHSLGGVYIQFGNMPANLRKLVKNHFVISFVPFGGSFDEFILPFVKELKEFEKGKVMSVQGQEAWVIAGLGVVTADLPQGNDLAGVQFQFILL
;
A
#
# COMPACT_ATOMS: atom_id res chain seq x y z
N MET A 1 -4.27 1.88 0.37
CA MET A 1 -2.94 1.31 0.12
C MET A 1 -2.66 1.44 -1.36
N TYR A 2 -1.46 1.87 -1.72
CA TYR A 2 -1.02 1.98 -3.11
C TYR A 2 0.20 1.09 -3.32
N TYR A 3 0.20 0.30 -4.39
CA TYR A 3 1.32 -0.54 -4.80
C TYR A 3 1.77 -0.15 -6.21
N ASP A 4 3.08 0.01 -6.38
CA ASP A 4 3.69 0.48 -7.63
C ASP A 4 5.09 -0.11 -7.79
N ASP A 5 5.42 -0.57 -9.00
CA ASP A 5 6.78 -1.02 -9.31
C ASP A 5 7.54 0.08 -10.06
N PHE A 6 8.64 0.53 -9.48
CA PHE A 6 9.51 1.53 -10.10
C PHE A 6 10.88 0.94 -10.45
N GLY A 7 11.43 1.34 -11.59
CA GLY A 7 12.81 1.03 -11.95
C GLY A 7 13.76 1.87 -11.09
N THR A 8 14.64 1.24 -10.32
CA THR A 8 15.56 1.97 -9.42
C THR A 8 16.64 2.75 -10.14
N TYR A 9 17.00 2.34 -11.36
CA TYR A 9 17.96 3.03 -12.20
C TYR A 9 17.55 2.93 -13.66
N ARG A 10 17.81 3.98 -14.44
CA ARG A 10 17.46 4.12 -15.87
C ARG A 10 18.05 3.03 -16.79
N ASN A 11 18.95 2.19 -16.27
CA ASN A 11 19.70 1.15 -17.00
C ASN A 11 19.70 -0.24 -16.31
N VAL A 12 18.93 -0.47 -15.24
CA VAL A 12 18.94 -1.75 -14.52
C VAL A 12 17.58 -2.43 -14.63
N TYR A 13 17.57 -3.68 -15.09
CA TYR A 13 16.37 -4.53 -15.32
C TYR A 13 15.67 -5.00 -14.03
N HIS A 14 15.88 -4.33 -12.91
CA HIS A 14 15.38 -4.74 -11.60
C HIS A 14 14.35 -3.73 -11.10
N SER A 15 13.07 -4.05 -11.24
CA SER A 15 11.97 -3.32 -10.64
C SER A 15 11.96 -3.53 -9.12
N LEU A 16 11.64 -2.48 -8.37
CA LEU A 16 11.40 -2.53 -6.94
C LEU A 16 9.96 -2.09 -6.69
N GLY A 17 9.24 -2.85 -5.87
CA GLY A 17 7.85 -2.55 -5.52
C GLY A 17 7.80 -1.60 -4.33
N GLY A 18 7.11 -0.48 -4.44
CA GLY A 18 6.81 0.44 -3.34
C GLY A 18 5.42 0.20 -2.78
N VAL A 19 5.30 0.07 -1.46
CA VAL A 19 4.00 -0.03 -0.76
C VAL A 19 3.76 1.21 0.07
N TYR A 20 2.65 1.89 -0.21
CA TYR A 20 2.29 3.17 0.40
C TYR A 20 0.91 3.11 1.07
N ILE A 21 0.74 3.84 2.16
CA ILE A 21 -0.56 4.04 2.81
C ILE A 21 -0.92 5.49 2.99
N GLN A 22 -2.22 5.72 3.07
CA GLN A 22 -2.83 7.01 3.31
C GLN A 22 -3.98 6.81 4.29
N PHE A 23 -4.26 7.82 5.11
CA PHE A 23 -5.41 7.79 6.01
C PHE A 23 -6.72 7.91 5.21
N GLY A 24 -7.63 6.96 5.42
CA GLY A 24 -8.93 6.94 4.74
C GLY A 24 -9.81 8.16 5.05
N ASN A 25 -9.73 8.69 6.28
CA ASN A 25 -10.52 9.85 6.73
C ASN A 25 -9.95 11.21 6.25
N MET A 26 -8.97 11.21 5.35
CA MET A 26 -8.35 12.43 4.84
C MET A 26 -9.11 12.96 3.60
N PRO A 27 -9.44 14.27 3.54
CA PRO A 27 -10.00 14.90 2.34
C PRO A 27 -9.20 14.61 1.06
N ALA A 28 -9.88 14.48 -0.08
CA ALA A 28 -9.26 14.06 -1.34
C ALA A 28 -8.16 15.01 -1.84
N ASN A 29 -8.30 16.32 -1.61
CA ASN A 29 -7.28 17.31 -1.93
C ASN A 29 -6.00 17.10 -1.10
N LEU A 30 -6.12 16.71 0.16
CA LEU A 30 -4.98 16.42 1.04
C LEU A 30 -4.36 15.06 0.70
N ARG A 31 -5.18 14.05 0.36
CA ARG A 31 -4.69 12.73 -0.09
C ARG A 31 -3.77 12.82 -1.31
N LYS A 32 -4.02 13.76 -2.23
CA LYS A 32 -3.17 13.97 -3.41
C LYS A 32 -1.77 14.52 -3.11
N LEU A 33 -1.53 15.06 -1.91
CA LEU A 33 -0.23 15.62 -1.56
C LEU A 33 0.75 14.48 -1.21
N VAL A 34 1.93 14.51 -1.82
CA VAL A 34 3.00 13.50 -1.62
C VAL A 34 3.35 13.35 -0.13
N LYS A 35 3.35 14.45 0.63
CA LYS A 35 3.62 14.45 2.09
C LYS A 35 2.66 13.59 2.92
N ASN A 36 1.50 13.24 2.37
CA ASN A 36 0.49 12.43 3.03
C ASN A 36 0.49 10.97 2.55
N HIS A 37 1.45 10.60 1.70
CA HIS A 37 1.73 9.22 1.34
C HIS A 37 2.85 8.69 2.25
N PHE A 38 2.53 7.70 3.07
CA PHE A 38 3.49 7.09 3.97
C PHE A 38 4.00 5.78 3.36
N VAL A 39 5.31 5.62 3.31
CA VAL A 39 5.95 4.38 2.84
C VAL A 39 5.88 3.37 3.98
N ILE A 40 5.34 2.18 3.70
CA ILE A 40 5.42 1.04 4.62
C ILE A 40 6.76 0.35 4.43
N SER A 41 7.07 -0.04 3.20
CA SER A 41 8.33 -0.68 2.84
C SER A 41 8.48 -0.80 1.33
N PHE A 42 9.59 -1.43 0.94
CA PHE A 42 9.91 -1.80 -0.43
C PHE A 42 9.97 -3.33 -0.57
N VAL A 43 9.32 -3.85 -1.60
CA VAL A 43 9.40 -5.26 -2.02
C VAL A 43 10.67 -5.42 -2.86
N PRO A 44 11.64 -6.26 -2.44
CA PRO A 44 12.89 -6.46 -3.18
C PRO A 44 12.62 -7.10 -4.55
N PHE A 45 13.53 -6.87 -5.50
CA PHE A 45 13.42 -7.45 -6.83
C PHE A 45 13.28 -8.99 -6.79
N GLY A 46 12.30 -9.51 -7.51
CA GLY A 46 11.99 -10.95 -7.54
C GLY A 46 11.26 -11.47 -6.29
N GLY A 47 10.94 -10.61 -5.33
CA GLY A 47 10.13 -10.95 -4.17
C GLY A 47 8.64 -10.99 -4.49
N SER A 48 7.90 -11.88 -3.82
CA SER A 48 6.43 -11.95 -3.94
C SER A 48 5.77 -10.89 -3.07
N PHE A 49 4.92 -10.06 -3.68
CA PHE A 49 4.09 -9.10 -2.94
C PHE A 49 3.19 -9.80 -1.92
N ASP A 50 2.64 -10.97 -2.26
CA ASP A 50 1.74 -11.74 -1.39
C ASP A 50 2.41 -12.19 -0.11
N GLU A 51 3.66 -12.65 -0.20
CA GLU A 51 4.46 -13.02 0.97
C GLU A 51 4.85 -11.79 1.78
N PHE A 52 5.22 -10.71 1.10
CA PHE A 52 5.65 -9.46 1.70
C PHE A 52 4.52 -8.78 2.51
N ILE A 53 3.29 -8.74 1.99
CA ILE A 53 2.18 -8.01 2.61
C ILE A 53 1.56 -8.77 3.78
N LEU A 54 1.79 -10.09 3.84
CA LEU A 54 1.20 -11.00 4.82
C LEU A 54 1.40 -10.58 6.30
N PRO A 55 2.62 -10.22 6.77
CA PRO A 55 2.80 -9.70 8.14
C PRO A 55 2.02 -8.40 8.37
N PHE A 56 2.00 -7.49 7.41
CA PHE A 56 1.27 -6.23 7.52
C PHE A 56 -0.25 -6.45 7.65
N VAL A 57 -0.83 -7.35 6.85
CA VAL A 57 -2.27 -7.69 6.95
C VAL A 57 -2.60 -8.34 8.28
N LYS A 58 -1.71 -9.20 8.82
CA LYS A 58 -1.88 -9.81 10.15
C LYS A 58 -1.92 -8.75 11.25
N GLU A 59 -0.99 -7.80 11.23
CA GLU A 59 -0.98 -6.70 12.18
C GLU A 59 -2.23 -5.82 12.05
N LEU A 60 -2.65 -5.54 10.82
CA LEU A 60 -3.83 -4.73 10.56
C LEU A 60 -5.12 -5.38 11.08
N LYS A 61 -5.26 -6.71 10.95
CA LYS A 61 -6.39 -7.46 11.55
C LYS A 61 -6.44 -7.37 13.08
N GLU A 62 -5.29 -7.31 13.74
CA GLU A 62 -5.27 -7.06 15.18
C GLU A 62 -5.62 -5.60 15.49
N PHE A 63 -5.22 -4.66 14.63
CA PHE A 63 -5.54 -3.23 14.75
C PHE A 63 -7.03 -2.92 14.50
N GLU A 64 -7.74 -3.75 13.74
CA GLU A 64 -9.19 -3.67 13.55
C GLU A 64 -9.96 -3.89 14.87
N LYS A 65 -9.38 -4.63 15.83
CA LYS A 65 -9.98 -4.82 17.17
C LYS A 65 -9.86 -3.58 18.05
N GLY A 66 -9.03 -2.61 17.63
CA GLY A 66 -8.74 -1.38 18.36
C GLY A 66 -7.60 -1.52 19.37
N LYS A 67 -6.85 -0.44 19.54
CA LYS A 67 -5.74 -0.34 20.48
C LYS A 67 -5.74 1.04 21.13
N VAL A 68 -5.44 1.10 22.42
CA VAL A 68 -5.15 2.37 23.11
C VAL A 68 -3.79 2.87 22.66
N MET A 69 -3.74 4.11 22.17
CA MET A 69 -2.53 4.77 21.73
C MET A 69 -2.44 6.18 22.30
N SER A 70 -1.24 6.60 22.69
CA SER A 70 -0.98 8.00 23.04
C SER A 70 -0.77 8.80 21.76
N VAL A 71 -1.74 9.67 21.44
CA VAL A 71 -1.69 10.58 20.30
C VAL A 71 -1.59 12.00 20.85
N GLN A 72 -0.48 12.67 20.56
CA GLN A 72 -0.22 14.05 21.04
C GLN A 72 -0.37 14.20 22.57
N GLY A 73 -0.01 13.16 23.34
CA GLY A 73 -0.08 13.18 24.80
C GLY A 73 -1.44 12.81 25.40
N GLN A 74 -2.44 12.47 24.58
CA GLN A 74 -3.73 11.96 25.02
C GLN A 74 -3.89 10.48 24.67
N GLU A 75 -4.43 9.68 25.58
CA GLU A 75 -4.81 8.32 25.27
C GLU A 75 -6.09 8.31 24.43
N ALA A 76 -6.01 7.71 23.25
CA ALA A 76 -7.12 7.55 22.33
C ALA A 76 -7.30 6.07 21.99
N TRP A 77 -8.56 5.62 21.91
CA TRP A 77 -8.88 4.33 21.34
C TRP A 77 -8.84 4.44 19.81
N VAL A 78 -7.84 3.83 19.19
CA VAL A 78 -7.63 3.90 17.74
C VAL A 78 -7.99 2.56 17.12
N ILE A 79 -8.85 2.60 16.10
CA ILE A 79 -9.18 1.46 15.24
C ILE A 79 -8.78 1.86 13.83
N ALA A 80 -8.10 0.97 13.12
CA ALA A 80 -7.84 1.14 11.69
C ALA A 80 -7.93 -0.20 10.97
N GLY A 81 -8.38 -0.14 9.72
CA GLY A 81 -8.50 -1.29 8.82
C GLY A 81 -8.16 -0.88 7.38
N LEU A 82 -8.07 -1.87 6.50
CA LEU A 82 -7.77 -1.63 5.08
C LEU A 82 -9.05 -1.26 4.33
N GLY A 83 -9.14 -0.01 3.87
CA GLY A 83 -10.31 0.46 3.11
C GLY A 83 -10.22 0.17 1.62
N VAL A 84 -9.19 0.70 0.95
CA VAL A 84 -9.02 0.57 -0.51
C VAL A 84 -7.59 0.23 -0.85
N VAL A 85 -7.41 -0.63 -1.85
CA VAL A 85 -6.11 -0.92 -2.48
C VAL A 85 -6.17 -0.40 -3.92
N THR A 86 -5.15 0.34 -4.31
CA THR A 86 -4.99 0.90 -5.64
C THR A 86 -3.61 0.49 -6.14
N ALA A 87 -3.45 0.27 -7.43
CA ALA A 87 -2.17 -0.01 -8.05
C ALA A 87 -2.22 0.46 -9.50
N ASP A 88 -1.06 0.58 -10.12
CA ASP A 88 -0.97 0.84 -11.55
C ASP A 88 -1.52 -0.33 -12.36
N LEU A 89 -1.90 -0.06 -13.62
CA LEU A 89 -2.73 -0.97 -14.42
C LEU A 89 -2.19 -2.42 -14.49
N PRO A 90 -0.88 -2.67 -14.71
CA PRO A 90 -0.34 -4.03 -14.69
C PRO A 90 -0.46 -4.70 -13.31
N GLN A 91 -0.02 -4.01 -12.26
CA GLN A 91 -0.03 -4.53 -10.89
C GLN A 91 -1.43 -4.70 -10.34
N GLY A 92 -2.35 -3.80 -10.71
CA GLY A 92 -3.76 -3.88 -10.35
C GLY A 92 -4.43 -5.10 -10.97
N ASN A 93 -4.06 -5.47 -12.21
CA ASN A 93 -4.52 -6.69 -12.85
C ASN A 93 -4.01 -7.93 -12.13
N ASP A 94 -2.72 -7.95 -11.76
CA ASP A 94 -2.13 -9.06 -10.99
C ASP A 94 -2.82 -9.21 -9.62
N LEU A 95 -3.01 -8.11 -8.88
CA LEU A 95 -3.69 -8.10 -7.58
C LEU A 95 -5.17 -8.51 -7.66
N ALA A 96 -5.85 -8.21 -8.76
CA ALA A 96 -7.24 -8.60 -9.01
C ALA A 96 -7.37 -10.05 -9.52
N GLY A 97 -6.25 -10.73 -9.80
CA GLY A 97 -6.25 -12.07 -10.40
C GLY A 97 -6.65 -12.10 -11.88
N VAL A 98 -6.54 -10.96 -12.57
CA VAL A 98 -6.90 -10.82 -13.99
C VAL A 98 -5.69 -11.21 -14.85
N GLN A 99 -5.69 -12.44 -15.39
CA GLN A 99 -4.56 -12.96 -16.17
C GLN A 99 -4.43 -12.39 -17.60
N PHE A 100 -5.47 -11.77 -18.16
CA PHE A 100 -5.42 -11.24 -19.53
C PHE A 100 -6.37 -10.05 -19.72
N GLN A 101 -5.81 -8.90 -20.11
CA GLN A 101 -6.57 -7.77 -20.62
C GLN A 101 -5.95 -7.35 -21.96
N PHE A 102 -6.55 -7.79 -23.07
CA PHE A 102 -6.27 -7.22 -24.39
C PHE A 102 -6.83 -5.80 -24.41
N ILE A 103 -5.95 -4.79 -24.43
CA ILE A 103 -6.31 -3.45 -24.89
C ILE A 103 -6.03 -3.45 -26.39
N LEU A 104 -7.06 -3.67 -27.20
CA LEU A 104 -7.04 -3.22 -28.59
C LEU A 104 -7.07 -1.69 -28.55
N LEU A 105 -5.98 -1.07 -29.03
CA LEU A 105 -5.93 0.34 -29.39
C LEU A 105 -6.87 0.63 -30.56
#